data_AF-A0A959IRX4-F1
#
_entry.id   AF-A0A959IRX4-F1
#
_cell.length_a   1.000
_cell.length_b   1.000
_cell.length_c   1.000
_cell.angle_alpha   90.00
_cell.angle_beta   90.00
_cell.angle_gamma   90.00
#
_symmetry.space_group_name_H-M   'P 1'
#
loop_
_entity.id
_entity.type
_entity.pdbx_description
1 polymer ?
#
loop_
_entity_poly.entity_id
_entity_poly.type
_entity_poly.pdbx_seq_one_letter_code
_entity_poly.pdbx_strand_id
1 'polypeptide(L)' 'MNQQSLQTKALEVLDKNDNGAFIRPAPSLYPHQWNWDAGFIALGLARADWELAVRDMRHLF' A
#
# COMPACT_ATOMS: atom_id res chain seq x y z
N MET A 1 -18.20 10.31 -10.88
CA MET A 1 -16.91 9.61 -11.04
C MET A 1 -17.19 8.14 -11.31
N ASN A 2 -16.54 7.53 -12.30
CA ASN A 2 -16.69 6.10 -12.60
C ASN A 2 -15.91 5.27 -11.56
N GLN A 3 -16.45 4.15 -11.08
CA GLN A 3 -15.81 3.25 -10.13
C GLN A 3 -14.44 2.75 -10.63
N GLN A 4 -14.34 2.46 -11.92
CA GLN A 4 -13.09 1.99 -12.53
C GLN A 4 -11.99 3.08 -12.45
N SER A 5 -12.35 4.36 -12.56
CA SER A 5 -11.37 5.45 -12.43
C SER A 5 -10.96 5.73 -10.98
N LEU A 6 -11.80 5.41 -9.99
CA LEU A 6 -11.42 5.46 -8.58
C LEU A 6 -10.45 4.34 -8.21
N GLN A 7 -10.67 3.13 -8.71
CA GLN A 7 -9.77 2.01 -8.45
C GLN A 7 -8.37 2.28 -9.02
N THR A 8 -8.26 2.76 -10.26
CA THR A 8 -6.97 3.12 -10.85
C THR A 8 -6.23 4.15 -10.01
N LYS A 9 -6.91 5.22 -9.58
CA LYS A 9 -6.30 6.25 -8.73
C LYS A 9 -5.84 5.71 -7.37
N ALA A 10 -6.60 4.78 -6.78
CA ALA A 10 -6.20 4.15 -5.53
C ALA A 10 -4.92 3.32 -5.69
N LEU A 11 -4.81 2.57 -6.79
CA LEU A 11 -3.59 1.80 -7.09
C LEU A 11 -2.39 2.71 -7.38
N GLU A 12 -2.58 3.82 -8.08
CA GLU A 12 -1.52 4.82 -8.30
C GLU A 12 -1.00 5.42 -6.98
N VAL A 13 -1.85 5.56 -5.97
CA VAL A 13 -1.41 6.01 -4.63
C VAL A 13 -0.52 4.95 -3.97
N LEU A 14 -0.91 3.68 -4.03
CA LEU A 14 -0.11 2.59 -3.44
C LEU A 14 1.24 2.44 -4.14
N ASP A 15 1.26 2.52 -5.48
CA ASP A 15 2.48 2.45 -6.29
C ASP A 15 3.48 3.57 -5.94
N LYS A 16 3.00 4.83 -5.88
CA LYS A 16 3.84 5.98 -5.49
C LYS A 16 4.38 5.89 -4.07
N ASN A 17 3.67 5.17 -3.20
CA ASN A 17 4.04 5.01 -1.81
C ASN A 17 5.00 3.83 -1.58
N ASP A 18 5.23 2.97 -2.56
CA ASP A 18 6.23 1.90 -2.46
C ASP A 18 7.65 2.50 -2.35
N ASN A 19 8.47 2.05 -1.40
CA ASN A 19 9.92 2.34 -1.36
C ASN A 19 10.79 1.14 -1.77
N GLY A 20 10.17 0.05 -2.25
CA GLY A 20 10.79 -1.22 -2.56
C GLY A 20 10.81 -2.20 -1.38
N ALA A 21 10.70 -1.71 -0.15
CA ALA A 21 10.70 -2.53 1.06
C ALA A 21 9.27 -2.69 1.62
N PHE A 22 8.55 -1.59 1.78
CA PHE A 22 7.17 -1.52 2.24
C PHE A 22 6.45 -0.31 1.62
N ILE A 23 5.12 -0.25 1.73
CA ILE A 23 4.31 0.87 1.29
C ILE A 23 4.23 1.92 2.39
N ARG A 24 4.74 3.12 2.12
CA ARG A 24 4.70 4.25 3.06
C ARG A 24 3.24 4.70 3.28
N PRO A 25 2.81 4.99 4.52
CA PRO A 25 1.47 5.52 4.75
C PRO A 25 1.27 6.91 4.10
N ALA A 26 2.28 7.77 4.21
CA ALA A 26 2.32 9.08 3.55
C ALA A 26 3.78 9.45 3.22
N PRO A 27 4.16 9.61 1.94
CA PRO A 27 5.56 9.72 1.51
C PRO A 27 6.38 10.82 2.18
N SER A 28 5.77 11.94 2.52
CA SER A 28 6.45 13.12 3.06
C SER A 28 6.24 13.36 4.55
N LEU A 29 5.32 12.61 5.18
CA LEU A 29 4.94 12.81 6.59
C LEU A 29 5.30 11.61 7.47
N TYR A 30 5.20 10.39 6.92
CA TYR A 30 5.45 9.15 7.65
C TYR A 30 6.53 8.32 6.94
N PRO A 31 7.81 8.51 7.30
CA PRO A 31 8.93 7.83 6.62
C PRO A 31 9.16 6.38 7.10
N HIS A 32 8.26 5.85 7.95
CA HIS A 32 8.37 4.52 8.55
C HIS A 32 7.13 3.67 8.27
N GLN A 33 7.27 2.35 8.37
CA GLN A 33 6.13 1.44 8.31
C GLN A 33 5.38 1.50 9.64
N TRP A 34 4.13 1.96 9.60
CA TRP A 34 3.25 1.98 10.76
C TRP A 34 2.40 0.71 10.78
N ASN A 35 2.34 0.04 11.94
CA ASN A 35 1.73 -1.29 12.07
C ASN A 35 0.27 -1.31 11.59
N TRP A 36 -0.55 -0.37 12.08
CA TRP A 36 -1.97 -0.35 11.73
C TRP A 36 -2.19 0.00 10.24
N ASP A 37 -1.47 1.00 9.74
CA ASP A 37 -1.51 1.41 8.33
C ASP A 37 -1.13 0.24 7.40
N ALA A 38 -0.07 -0.50 7.72
CA ALA A 38 0.37 -1.66 6.95
C ALA A 38 -0.72 -2.73 6.85
N GLY A 39 -1.47 -2.98 7.93
CA GLY A 39 -2.60 -3.92 7.91
C GLY A 39 -3.70 -3.53 6.91
N PHE A 40 -4.07 -2.25 6.85
CA PHE A 40 -5.08 -1.77 5.88
C PHE A 40 -4.54 -1.70 4.46
N ILE A 41 -3.27 -1.32 4.29
CA ILE A 41 -2.61 -1.31 2.99
C ILE A 41 -2.57 -2.73 2.42
N ALA A 42 -2.15 -3.72 3.22
CA ALA A 42 -2.13 -5.12 2.81
C ALA A 42 -3.53 -5.63 2.42
N LEU A 43 -4.59 -5.22 3.12
CA LEU A 43 -5.97 -5.55 2.75
C LEU A 43 -6.35 -4.99 1.37
N GLY A 44 -5.93 -3.75 1.06
CA GLY A 44 -6.12 -3.14 -0.25
C GLY A 44 -5.31 -3.84 -1.34
N LEU A 45 -4.03 -4.10 -1.07
CA LEU A 45 -3.12 -4.79 -1.98
C LEU A 45 -3.60 -6.20 -2.29
N ALA A 46 -4.14 -6.95 -1.33
CA ALA A 46 -4.64 -8.31 -1.54
C ALA A 46 -5.73 -8.41 -2.63
N ARG A 47 -6.34 -7.29 -3.03
CA ARG A 47 -7.33 -7.20 -4.12
C ARG A 47 -6.72 -6.99 -5.50
N ALA A 48 -5.44 -6.60 -5.58
CA ALA A 48 -4.78 -6.18 -6.81
C ALA A 48 -3.44 -6.87 -7.04
N ASP A 49 -2.63 -7.02 -5.99
CA ASP A 49 -1.33 -7.67 -6.01
C ASP A 49 -1.08 -8.39 -4.67
N TRP A 50 -1.27 -9.71 -4.69
CA TRP A 50 -1.12 -10.57 -3.52
C TRP A 50 0.34 -10.69 -3.07
N GLU A 51 1.29 -10.71 -4.00
CA GLU A 51 2.71 -10.86 -3.66
C GLU A 51 3.23 -9.61 -2.94
N LEU A 52 2.83 -8.43 -3.43
CA LEU A 52 3.12 -7.15 -2.79
C LEU A 52 2.48 -7.05 -1.39
N ALA A 53 1.23 -7.50 -1.23
CA ALA A 53 0.57 -7.54 0.08
C ALA A 53 1.33 -8.40 1.11
N VAL A 54 1.78 -9.59 0.69
CA VAL A 54 2.55 -10.48 1.56
C VAL A 54 3.93 -9.90 1.85
N ARG A 55 4.59 -9.28 0.86
CA ARG A 55 5.89 -8.60 1.04
C ARG A 55 5.79 -7.49 2.08
N ASP A 56 4.79 -6.63 1.97
CA ASP A 56 4.55 -5.53 2.90
C ASP A 56 4.40 -6.02 4.35
N MET A 57 3.54 -7.03 4.55
CA MET A 57 3.33 -7.64 5.87
C MET A 57 4.56 -8.37 6.41
N ARG A 58 5.37 -9.01 5.55
CA ARG A 58 6.62 -9.66 5.97
C ARG A 58 7.67 -8.66 6.41
N HIS A 59 7.70 -7.45 5.87
CA HIS A 59 8.62 -6.41 6.34
C HIS A 59 8.24 -5.94 7.75
N LEU A 60 6.95 -5.97 8.11
CA LEU A 60 6.49 -5.49 9.41
C LEU A 60 7.00 -6.34 10.61
N PHE A 61 7.41 -7.59 10.36
CA PHE A 61 7.86 -8.56 11.37
C PHE A 61 9.31 -8.97 11.14
#